data_AF-A0A954PMC8-F1
#
_entry.id   AF-A0A954PMC8-F1
#
_cell.length_a   1.000
_cell.length_b   1.000
_cell.length_c   1.000
_cell.angle_alpha   90.00
_cell.angle_beta   90.00
_cell.angle_gamma   90.00
#
_symmetry.space_group_name_H-M   'P 1'
#
loop_
_entity.id
_entity.type
_entity.pdbx_description
1 polymer ?
#
loop_
_entity_poly.entity_id
_entity_poly.type
_entity_poly.pdbx_seq_one_letter_code
_entity_poly.pdbx_strand_id
1 'polypeptide(L)'
;MKSLASWLACSCGLFWTLGSPTLSAQELAFRDLFNGQDLSGWVDVNTTPQTWSVRDGILVCTGQPIGVMRSDRQYENFILEIEWRHMEPGGNSGVFLWCDAVPGRGRLPQGMEVQMLELDWVNQHKKADGTLPPIAYVHGELFGAGGMTAIPDNPRGTRSKSLENRCKGVGQWNKYVVVAVDGTVKLSVNGKFVNGIRDASLKKGYLCLESEGKEVHFRNIRIMELPPGLADASTTAAELPNPGN
;
A
#
# COMPACT_ATOMS: atom_id res chain seq x y z
N MET A 1 -4.42 -57.62 69.52
CA MET A 1 -4.10 -57.82 68.09
C MET A 1 -4.93 -56.82 67.29
N LYS A 2 -4.25 -56.03 66.46
CA LYS A 2 -4.77 -54.86 65.73
C LYS A 2 -5.53 -55.30 64.47
N SER A 3 -6.60 -54.61 64.09
CA SER A 3 -6.95 -54.40 62.68
C SER A 3 -7.91 -53.22 62.55
N LEU A 4 -7.38 -52.10 62.06
CA LEU A 4 -8.14 -50.94 61.57
C LEU A 4 -8.49 -51.19 60.09
N ALA A 5 -9.76 -51.00 59.73
CA ALA A 5 -10.19 -50.95 58.34
C ALA A 5 -10.05 -49.52 57.80
N SER A 6 -9.20 -49.33 56.79
CA SER A 6 -9.08 -48.09 56.03
C SER A 6 -10.00 -48.13 54.80
N TRP A 7 -10.86 -47.12 54.68
CA TRP A 7 -11.62 -46.83 53.47
C TRP A 7 -10.76 -45.98 52.54
N LEU A 8 -10.50 -46.44 51.32
CA LEU A 8 -9.85 -45.65 50.27
C LEU A 8 -10.93 -45.06 49.36
N ALA A 9 -11.19 -43.76 49.49
CA ALA A 9 -12.03 -43.02 48.55
C ALA A 9 -11.21 -42.70 47.29
N CYS A 10 -11.59 -43.29 46.16
CA CYS A 10 -10.99 -43.02 44.86
C CYS A 10 -11.68 -41.80 44.24
N SER A 11 -11.08 -40.62 44.35
CA SER A 11 -11.55 -39.40 43.69
C SER A 11 -11.18 -39.44 42.20
N CYS A 12 -12.18 -39.68 41.35
CA CYS A 12 -12.07 -39.44 39.91
C CYS A 12 -11.97 -37.93 39.66
N GLY A 13 -10.76 -37.42 39.47
CA GLY A 13 -10.52 -36.07 38.98
C GLY A 13 -10.97 -35.95 37.52
N LEU A 14 -12.01 -35.16 37.28
CA LEU A 14 -12.37 -34.70 35.94
C LEU A 14 -11.26 -33.75 35.46
N PHE A 15 -10.37 -34.25 34.61
CA PHE A 15 -9.43 -33.39 33.88
C PHE A 15 -10.21 -32.64 32.80
N TRP A 16 -10.57 -31.39 33.09
CA TRP A 16 -10.95 -30.43 32.07
C TRP A 16 -9.69 -30.11 31.27
N THR A 17 -9.51 -30.75 30.12
CA THR A 17 -8.55 -30.28 29.12
C THR A 17 -9.06 -28.94 28.62
N LEU A 18 -8.52 -27.85 29.16
CA LEU A 18 -8.63 -26.53 28.57
C LEU A 18 -8.01 -26.62 27.18
N GLY A 19 -8.86 -26.77 26.16
CA GLY A 19 -8.42 -26.67 24.77
C GLY A 19 -7.76 -25.31 24.60
N SER A 20 -6.45 -25.31 24.36
CA SER A 20 -5.75 -24.08 23.99
C SER A 20 -6.46 -23.51 22.76
N PRO A 21 -6.81 -22.21 22.74
CA PRO A 21 -7.32 -21.61 21.52
C PRO A 21 -6.24 -21.75 20.46
N THR A 22 -6.47 -22.62 19.48
CA THR A 22 -5.68 -22.64 18.26
C THR A 22 -5.91 -21.29 17.61
N LEU A 23 -4.88 -20.44 17.62
CA LEU A 23 -4.79 -19.30 16.70
C LEU A 23 -5.08 -19.85 15.30
N SER A 24 -6.27 -19.55 14.78
CA SER A 24 -6.60 -19.85 13.39
C SER A 24 -5.60 -19.11 12.55
N ALA A 25 -4.67 -19.82 11.90
CA ALA A 25 -3.83 -19.25 10.88
C ALA A 25 -4.75 -18.60 9.84
N GLN A 26 -4.62 -17.29 9.66
CA GLN A 26 -5.44 -16.59 8.68
C GLN A 26 -5.13 -17.17 7.29
N GLU A 27 -6.16 -17.68 6.62
CA GLU A 27 -6.01 -18.24 5.28
C GLU A 27 -5.55 -17.15 4.31
N LEU A 28 -4.52 -17.46 3.51
CA LEU A 28 -3.98 -16.54 2.50
C LEU A 28 -5.00 -16.40 1.37
N ALA A 29 -5.68 -15.26 1.35
CA ALA A 29 -6.68 -14.94 0.33
C ALA A 29 -6.66 -13.44 0.01
N PHE A 30 -6.96 -13.10 -1.24
CA PHE A 30 -7.21 -11.72 -1.61
C PHE A 30 -8.55 -11.24 -1.03
N ARG A 31 -8.54 -10.02 -0.52
CA ARG A 31 -9.71 -9.28 -0.05
C ARG A 31 -9.76 -7.93 -0.75
N ASP A 32 -10.96 -7.48 -1.08
CA ASP A 32 -11.13 -6.19 -1.72
C ASP A 32 -10.89 -5.06 -0.69
N LEU A 33 -10.01 -4.12 -1.06
CA LEU A 33 -9.81 -2.85 -0.35
C LEU A 33 -10.77 -1.78 -0.85
N PHE A 34 -11.32 -1.95 -2.04
CA PHE A 34 -12.32 -1.07 -2.61
C PHE A 34 -13.55 -1.88 -3.00
N ASN A 35 -14.69 -1.55 -2.41
CA ASN A 35 -15.93 -2.32 -2.53
C ASN A 35 -16.73 -2.02 -3.83
N GLY A 36 -16.28 -1.08 -4.66
CA GLY A 36 -16.96 -0.66 -5.89
C GLY A 36 -18.22 0.18 -5.69
N GLN A 37 -18.55 0.57 -4.45
CA GLN A 37 -19.82 1.24 -4.12
C GLN A 37 -19.59 2.59 -3.45
N ASP A 38 -18.71 2.65 -2.46
CA ASP A 38 -18.42 3.85 -1.68
C ASP A 38 -16.96 3.86 -1.17
N LEU A 39 -16.66 4.81 -0.28
CA LEU A 39 -15.33 4.98 0.31
C LEU A 39 -15.18 4.27 1.66
N SER A 40 -16.05 3.32 2.01
CA SER A 40 -15.90 2.52 3.23
C SER A 40 -14.54 1.84 3.24
N GLY A 41 -13.83 1.92 4.36
CA GLY A 41 -12.44 1.45 4.49
C GLY A 41 -11.37 2.47 4.09
N TRP A 42 -11.79 3.65 3.61
CA TRP A 42 -10.90 4.78 3.26
C TRP A 42 -11.23 6.01 4.09
N VAL A 43 -10.19 6.74 4.47
CA VAL A 43 -10.26 7.96 5.28
C VAL A 43 -9.54 9.08 4.54
N ASP A 44 -10.26 10.16 4.22
CA ASP A 44 -9.64 11.39 3.71
C ASP A 44 -8.65 11.94 4.75
N VAL A 45 -7.44 12.27 4.32
CA VAL A 45 -6.40 12.84 5.19
C VAL A 45 -6.36 14.36 5.04
N ASN A 46 -6.27 14.84 3.80
CA ASN A 46 -6.05 16.25 3.49
C ASN A 46 -6.50 16.65 2.09
N THR A 47 -7.59 16.07 1.61
CA THR A 47 -8.24 16.45 0.36
C THR A 47 -9.58 17.16 0.63
N THR A 48 -10.50 17.19 -0.34
CA THR A 48 -11.85 17.72 -0.14
C THR A 48 -12.90 16.66 -0.46
N PRO A 49 -14.16 16.81 -0.01
CA PRO A 49 -15.23 15.86 -0.33
C PRO A 49 -15.53 15.70 -1.83
N GLN A 50 -14.98 16.57 -2.68
CA GLN A 50 -15.11 16.49 -4.14
C GLN A 50 -13.94 15.77 -4.80
N THR A 51 -12.84 15.52 -4.08
CA THR A 51 -11.63 14.91 -4.64
C THR A 51 -11.85 13.44 -4.98
N TRP A 52 -12.56 12.71 -4.13
CA TRP A 52 -12.79 11.26 -4.27
C TRP A 52 -14.27 10.95 -4.48
N SER A 53 -14.59 10.15 -5.49
CA SER A 53 -15.96 9.70 -5.73
C SER A 53 -15.98 8.30 -6.34
N VAL A 54 -17.13 7.62 -6.25
CA VAL A 54 -17.36 6.34 -6.90
C VAL A 54 -18.36 6.52 -8.04
N ARG A 55 -18.01 6.05 -9.24
CA ARG A 55 -18.86 6.09 -10.44
C ARG A 55 -18.73 4.76 -11.18
N ASP A 56 -19.84 4.06 -11.41
CA ASP A 56 -19.88 2.79 -12.17
C ASP A 56 -18.86 1.74 -11.69
N GLY A 57 -18.69 1.59 -10.38
CA GLY A 57 -17.72 0.64 -9.81
C GLY A 57 -16.25 1.09 -9.90
N ILE A 58 -16.01 2.35 -10.27
CA ILE A 58 -14.67 2.94 -10.41
C ILE A 58 -14.50 4.00 -9.33
N LEU A 59 -13.36 3.95 -8.63
CA LEU A 59 -12.91 5.02 -7.76
C LEU A 59 -12.27 6.11 -8.62
N VAL A 60 -12.82 7.32 -8.57
CA VAL A 60 -12.37 8.48 -9.33
C VAL A 60 -11.76 9.50 -8.38
N CYS A 61 -10.53 9.92 -8.69
CA CYS A 61 -9.82 11.00 -8.04
C CYS A 61 -9.65 12.16 -9.01
N THR A 62 -10.00 13.38 -8.60
CA THR A 62 -9.85 14.58 -9.46
C THR A 62 -8.40 15.06 -9.59
N GLY A 63 -7.50 14.61 -8.71
CA GLY A 63 -6.13 15.12 -8.59
C GLY A 63 -6.05 16.48 -7.88
N GLN A 64 -7.16 17.03 -7.38
CA GLN A 64 -7.19 18.36 -6.76
C GLN A 64 -7.99 18.37 -5.44
N PRO A 65 -7.42 18.95 -4.35
CA PRO A 65 -6.06 19.44 -4.21
C PRO A 65 -5.04 18.30 -4.14
N ILE A 66 -3.75 18.64 -4.12
CA ILE A 66 -2.70 17.67 -3.77
C ILE A 66 -2.96 17.12 -2.37
N GLY A 67 -2.92 15.81 -2.20
CA GLY A 67 -3.16 15.17 -0.92
C GLY A 67 -3.40 13.68 -1.07
N VAL A 68 -3.83 13.04 0.01
CA VAL A 68 -4.11 11.60 0.01
C VAL A 68 -5.40 11.26 0.74
N MET A 69 -5.93 10.09 0.43
CA MET A 69 -6.75 9.32 1.38
C MET A 69 -5.98 8.07 1.79
N ARG A 70 -6.20 7.61 3.03
CA ARG A 70 -5.54 6.43 3.60
C ARG A 70 -6.52 5.28 3.80
N SER A 71 -6.01 4.06 3.89
CA SER A 71 -6.76 2.94 4.45
C SER A 71 -7.13 3.21 5.91
N ASP A 72 -8.23 2.61 6.37
CA ASP A 72 -8.70 2.70 7.75
C ASP A 72 -7.75 2.06 8.78
N ARG A 73 -6.88 1.15 8.34
CA ARG A 73 -5.85 0.52 9.18
C ARG A 73 -4.51 0.37 8.46
N GLN A 74 -3.49 0.00 9.23
CA GLN A 74 -2.16 -0.27 8.74
C GLN A 74 -1.98 -1.71 8.25
N TYR A 75 -1.04 -1.88 7.32
CA TYR A 75 -0.61 -3.15 6.74
C TYR A 75 0.92 -3.29 6.86
N GLU A 76 1.38 -4.52 7.05
CA GLU A 76 2.81 -4.85 7.16
C GLU A 76 3.27 -5.62 5.91
N ASN A 77 3.11 -6.94 5.90
CA ASN A 77 3.46 -7.78 4.75
C ASN A 77 2.22 -8.09 3.92
N PHE A 78 2.30 -7.87 2.61
CA PHE A 78 1.17 -8.09 1.73
C PHE A 78 1.55 -8.25 0.26
N ILE A 79 0.61 -8.80 -0.50
CA ILE A 79 0.53 -8.65 -1.95
C ILE A 79 -0.64 -7.72 -2.26
N LEU A 80 -0.38 -6.58 -2.90
CA LEU A 80 -1.39 -5.64 -3.37
C LEU A 80 -1.55 -5.80 -4.89
N GLU A 81 -2.78 -5.94 -5.35
CA GLU A 81 -3.12 -5.68 -6.75
C GLU A 81 -3.95 -4.41 -6.86
N ILE A 82 -3.61 -3.58 -7.84
CA ILE A 82 -4.32 -2.35 -8.13
C ILE A 82 -4.32 -2.08 -9.63
N GLU A 83 -5.48 -1.78 -10.18
CA GLU A 83 -5.61 -1.27 -11.54
C GLU A 83 -5.85 0.23 -11.53
N TRP A 84 -5.16 0.95 -12.40
CA TRP A 84 -5.22 2.39 -12.49
C TRP A 84 -5.14 2.89 -13.94
N ARG A 85 -5.64 4.10 -14.19
CA ARG A 85 -5.44 4.84 -15.44
C ARG A 85 -5.55 6.35 -15.21
N HIS A 86 -4.75 7.11 -15.95
CA HIS A 86 -4.98 8.55 -16.08
C HIS A 86 -5.95 8.85 -17.20
N MET A 87 -6.72 9.93 -17.03
CA MET A 87 -7.67 10.41 -18.03
C MET A 87 -7.09 11.54 -18.90
N GLU A 88 -5.90 12.03 -18.55
CA GLU A 88 -5.22 13.13 -19.24
C GLU A 88 -3.72 12.83 -19.44
N PRO A 89 -3.10 13.31 -20.54
CA PRO A 89 -1.66 13.18 -20.75
C PRO A 89 -0.86 13.82 -19.63
N GLY A 90 0.18 13.17 -19.14
CA GLY A 90 1.06 13.67 -18.07
C GLY A 90 0.37 13.80 -16.70
N GLY A 91 -0.64 12.99 -16.40
CA GLY A 91 -1.20 12.85 -15.05
C GLY A 91 -0.18 12.27 -14.06
N ASN A 92 -0.34 12.65 -12.79
CA ASN A 92 0.47 12.17 -11.66
C ASN A 92 -0.41 11.64 -10.54
N SER A 93 0.03 10.58 -9.89
CA SER A 93 -0.57 9.93 -8.74
C SER A 93 0.38 8.83 -8.29
N GLY A 94 -0.03 8.09 -7.27
CA GLY A 94 0.77 7.03 -6.67
C GLY A 94 -0.05 6.26 -5.66
N VAL A 95 0.47 5.09 -5.30
CA VAL A 95 0.08 4.41 -4.07
C VAL A 95 1.27 4.41 -3.12
N PHE A 96 1.04 4.93 -1.92
CA PHE A 96 2.02 4.92 -0.84
C PHE A 96 1.80 3.66 -0.01
N LEU A 97 2.89 2.95 0.28
CA LEU A 97 2.94 1.81 1.17
C LEU A 97 3.62 2.23 2.48
N TRP A 98 3.28 1.54 3.57
CA TRP A 98 3.86 1.81 4.89
C TRP A 98 3.87 3.30 5.25
N CYS A 99 2.79 3.98 4.88
CA CYS A 99 2.64 5.42 4.94
C CYS A 99 2.28 5.86 6.36
N ASP A 100 2.82 7.00 6.81
CA ASP A 100 2.40 7.62 8.07
C ASP A 100 1.07 8.37 7.97
N ALA A 101 0.65 8.68 6.74
CA ALA A 101 -0.54 9.46 6.43
C ALA A 101 -0.59 10.81 7.17
N VAL A 102 0.57 11.39 7.50
CA VAL A 102 0.68 12.73 8.09
C VAL A 102 1.19 13.69 7.00
N PRO A 103 0.39 14.68 6.58
CA PRO A 103 0.79 15.60 5.52
C PRO A 103 2.10 16.34 5.82
N GLY A 104 3.09 16.19 4.95
CA GLY A 104 4.33 16.96 4.98
C GLY A 104 4.15 18.38 4.42
N ARG A 105 5.27 19.10 4.26
CA ARG A 105 5.28 20.48 3.70
C ARG A 105 4.64 20.57 2.31
N GLY A 106 4.81 19.53 1.49
CA GLY A 106 4.21 19.41 0.15
C GLY A 106 2.82 18.79 0.15
N ARG A 107 2.15 18.68 1.30
CA ARG A 107 0.87 17.98 1.54
C ARG A 107 0.94 16.45 1.41
N LEU A 108 1.95 15.89 0.75
CA LEU A 108 2.15 14.45 0.70
C LEU A 108 2.81 13.92 1.97
N PRO A 109 2.42 12.73 2.44
CA PRO A 109 2.96 12.10 3.65
C PRO A 109 4.32 11.42 3.45
N GLN A 110 4.88 10.89 4.53
CA GLN A 110 6.02 9.99 4.46
C GLN A 110 5.57 8.56 4.14
N GLY A 111 6.21 7.89 3.20
CA GLY A 111 5.89 6.51 2.83
C GLY A 111 6.67 6.01 1.61
N MET A 112 6.51 4.73 1.27
CA MET A 112 7.13 4.13 0.08
C MET A 112 6.19 4.33 -1.09
N GLU A 113 6.55 5.22 -2.00
CA GLU A 113 5.72 5.56 -3.13
C GLU A 113 5.97 4.58 -4.29
N VAL A 114 4.88 4.04 -4.82
CA VAL A 114 4.85 3.32 -6.09
C VAL A 114 4.25 4.27 -7.14
N GLN A 115 5.12 4.87 -7.94
CA GLN A 115 4.78 5.97 -8.83
C GLN A 115 3.76 5.56 -9.91
N MET A 116 2.75 6.40 -10.15
CA MET A 116 1.78 6.28 -11.23
C MET A 116 1.80 7.57 -12.06
N LEU A 117 2.87 7.76 -12.81
CA LEU A 117 3.05 8.93 -13.68
C LEU A 117 2.83 8.55 -15.15
N GLU A 118 2.00 9.33 -15.85
CA GLU A 118 1.61 9.09 -17.24
C GLU A 118 2.76 9.33 -18.23
N LEU A 119 2.76 8.57 -19.33
CA LEU A 119 3.87 8.50 -20.30
C LEU A 119 4.23 9.85 -20.92
N ASP A 120 3.26 10.72 -21.20
CA ASP A 120 3.47 12.00 -21.87
C ASP A 120 4.08 13.08 -20.94
N TRP A 121 4.20 12.80 -19.64
CA TRP A 121 4.85 13.71 -18.70
C TRP A 121 6.25 14.11 -19.16
N VAL A 122 7.02 13.19 -19.75
CA VAL A 122 8.37 13.50 -20.26
C VAL A 122 8.34 14.53 -21.39
N ASN A 123 7.34 14.49 -22.25
CA ASN A 123 7.20 15.45 -23.35
C ASN A 123 6.78 16.83 -22.83
N GLN A 124 5.94 16.86 -21.79
CA GLN A 124 5.49 18.10 -21.14
C GLN A 124 6.59 18.77 -20.31
N HIS A 125 7.60 18.01 -19.87
CA HIS A 125 8.70 18.49 -19.03
C HIS A 125 10.03 18.58 -19.78
N LYS A 126 9.95 18.83 -21.09
CA LYS A 126 11.12 19.11 -21.94
C LYS A 126 11.90 20.29 -21.38
N LYS A 127 13.22 20.14 -21.25
CA LYS A 127 14.10 21.20 -20.79
C LYS A 127 14.25 22.29 -21.86
N ALA A 128 14.76 23.45 -21.46
CA ALA A 128 14.96 24.59 -22.35
C ALA A 128 15.90 24.29 -23.55
N ASP A 129 16.84 23.36 -23.38
CA ASP A 129 17.74 22.88 -24.44
C ASP A 129 17.11 21.84 -25.37
N GLY A 130 15.83 21.52 -25.15
CA GLY A 130 15.08 20.53 -25.91
C GLY A 130 15.31 19.07 -25.48
N THR A 131 16.11 18.81 -24.45
CA THR A 131 16.28 17.45 -23.93
C THR A 131 15.06 17.00 -23.13
N LEU A 132 14.66 15.74 -23.31
CA LEU A 132 13.57 15.13 -22.55
C LEU A 132 14.09 14.56 -21.23
N PRO A 133 13.29 14.58 -20.15
CA PRO A 133 13.56 13.77 -18.97
C PRO A 133 13.63 12.28 -19.36
N PRO A 134 14.41 11.47 -18.63
CA PRO A 134 14.41 10.03 -18.82
C PRO A 134 13.01 9.46 -18.63
N ILE A 135 12.64 8.49 -19.49
CA ILE A 135 11.40 7.70 -19.31
C ILE A 135 11.39 6.93 -17.97
N ALA A 136 12.51 6.84 -17.27
CA ALA A 136 12.59 6.29 -15.92
C ALA A 136 11.78 7.07 -14.86
N TYR A 137 11.38 8.33 -15.14
CA TYR A 137 10.58 9.15 -14.23
C TYR A 137 9.10 8.77 -14.21
N VAL A 138 8.61 8.11 -15.27
CA VAL A 138 7.20 7.76 -15.36
C VAL A 138 6.87 6.56 -14.45
N HIS A 139 5.69 5.97 -14.64
CA HIS A 139 5.19 4.78 -13.93
C HIS A 139 6.25 3.80 -13.38
N GLY A 140 5.96 3.30 -12.19
CA GLY A 140 6.61 2.15 -11.59
C GLY A 140 7.99 2.46 -11.02
N GLU A 141 8.40 3.72 -10.97
CA GLU A 141 9.48 4.15 -10.08
C GLU A 141 9.08 3.89 -8.62
N LEU A 142 10.03 3.39 -7.83
CA LEU A 142 9.86 3.14 -6.40
C LEU A 142 10.78 4.06 -5.62
N PHE A 143 10.29 4.73 -4.57
CA PHE A 143 11.13 5.57 -3.72
C PHE A 143 10.49 5.90 -2.37
N GLY A 144 11.33 6.21 -1.39
CA GLY A 144 10.86 6.80 -0.14
C GLY A 144 10.49 8.27 -0.32
N ALA A 145 9.23 8.60 -0.07
CA ALA A 145 8.70 9.95 -0.01
C ALA A 145 8.70 10.48 1.43
N GLY A 146 8.65 11.80 1.58
CA GLY A 146 8.53 12.47 2.90
C GLY A 146 9.66 12.21 3.90
N GLY A 147 10.84 11.76 3.44
CA GLY A 147 11.98 11.46 4.30
C GLY A 147 12.17 9.97 4.63
N MET A 148 11.27 9.10 4.14
CA MET A 148 11.49 7.66 4.19
C MET A 148 12.75 7.28 3.40
N THR A 149 13.55 6.36 3.93
CA THR A 149 14.74 5.84 3.24
C THR A 149 14.54 4.40 2.82
N ALA A 150 15.22 4.01 1.75
CA ALA A 150 15.33 2.63 1.28
C ALA A 150 16.50 2.51 0.29
N ILE A 151 16.87 1.29 -0.08
CA ILE A 151 17.92 1.01 -1.06
C ILE A 151 17.31 0.57 -2.40
N PRO A 152 17.55 1.31 -3.50
CA PRO A 152 17.05 0.96 -4.83
C PRO A 152 17.81 -0.24 -5.42
N ASP A 153 17.08 -1.15 -6.06
CA ASP A 153 17.70 -2.25 -6.82
C ASP A 153 18.21 -1.79 -8.19
N ASN A 154 17.58 -0.79 -8.81
CA ASN A 154 17.99 -0.19 -10.09
C ASN A 154 18.06 1.34 -9.96
N PRO A 155 19.17 1.89 -9.46
CA PRO A 155 19.23 3.27 -8.99
C PRO A 155 19.08 4.34 -10.08
N ARG A 156 18.32 5.38 -9.74
CA ARG A 156 18.31 6.73 -10.31
C ARG A 156 18.39 7.73 -9.15
N GLY A 157 19.58 7.87 -8.58
CA GLY A 157 19.76 8.51 -7.28
C GLY A 157 19.21 7.61 -6.17
N THR A 158 18.41 8.17 -5.26
CA THR A 158 17.76 7.42 -4.17
C THR A 158 16.51 6.66 -4.61
N ARG A 159 16.07 6.84 -5.86
CA ARG A 159 14.90 6.19 -6.44
C ARG A 159 15.30 4.96 -7.24
N SER A 160 14.44 3.95 -7.31
CA SER A 160 14.64 2.79 -8.17
C SER A 160 13.76 2.91 -9.41
N LYS A 161 14.34 2.87 -10.61
CA LYS A 161 13.60 2.94 -11.88
C LYS A 161 13.24 1.55 -12.41
N SER A 162 12.13 1.44 -13.12
CA SER A 162 11.76 0.22 -13.83
C SER A 162 12.82 -0.19 -14.86
N LEU A 163 13.14 -1.48 -14.93
CA LEU A 163 14.03 -2.07 -15.95
C LEU A 163 13.39 -2.13 -17.34
N GLU A 164 12.05 -2.15 -17.39
CA GLU A 164 11.28 -2.20 -18.63
C GLU A 164 10.05 -1.28 -18.51
N ASN A 165 9.80 -0.47 -19.54
CA ASN A 165 8.57 0.32 -19.62
C ASN A 165 7.44 -0.56 -20.19
N ARG A 166 6.45 -0.88 -19.34
CA ARG A 166 5.30 -1.72 -19.70
C ARG A 166 3.96 -1.03 -19.54
N CYS A 167 3.94 0.25 -19.16
CA CYS A 167 2.70 0.98 -18.94
C CYS A 167 2.05 1.38 -20.26
N LYS A 168 0.74 1.48 -20.22
CA LYS A 168 -0.13 1.91 -21.30
C LYS A 168 -0.49 3.38 -21.08
N GLY A 169 -0.74 4.10 -22.18
CA GLY A 169 -1.00 5.54 -22.13
C GLY A 169 -2.39 5.90 -21.59
N VAL A 170 -2.71 7.18 -21.67
CA VAL A 170 -4.00 7.79 -21.31
C VAL A 170 -5.22 6.92 -21.65
N GLY A 171 -6.13 6.78 -20.69
CA GLY A 171 -7.40 6.06 -20.81
C GLY A 171 -7.28 4.53 -20.74
N GLN A 172 -6.07 3.97 -20.82
CA GLN A 172 -5.83 2.54 -20.80
C GLN A 172 -5.51 2.04 -19.38
N TRP A 173 -6.11 0.91 -18.99
CA TRP A 173 -5.88 0.30 -17.70
C TRP A 173 -4.50 -0.35 -17.59
N ASN A 174 -3.78 0.05 -16.55
CA ASN A 174 -2.53 -0.53 -16.08
C ASN A 174 -2.78 -1.33 -14.81
N LYS A 175 -2.08 -2.45 -14.65
CA LYS A 175 -2.13 -3.28 -13.44
C LYS A 175 -0.77 -3.28 -12.78
N TYR A 176 -0.76 -2.93 -11.49
CA TYR A 176 0.35 -3.22 -10.60
C TYR A 176 0.05 -4.45 -9.75
N VAL A 177 1.09 -5.26 -9.56
CA VAL A 177 1.16 -6.24 -8.48
C VAL A 177 2.38 -5.87 -7.64
N VAL A 178 2.15 -5.54 -6.38
CA VAL A 178 3.18 -5.13 -5.43
C VAL A 178 3.33 -6.21 -4.38
N VAL A 179 4.54 -6.74 -4.22
CA VAL A 179 4.88 -7.67 -3.14
C VAL A 179 5.71 -6.90 -2.13
N ALA A 180 5.16 -6.68 -0.95
CA ALA A 180 5.76 -5.91 0.13
C ALA A 180 5.99 -6.84 1.32
N VAL A 181 7.26 -7.10 1.66
CA VAL A 181 7.65 -8.01 2.75
C VAL A 181 8.87 -7.46 3.46
N ASP A 182 8.75 -7.20 4.75
CA ASP A 182 9.87 -6.86 5.66
C ASP A 182 10.80 -5.76 5.11
N GLY A 183 10.21 -4.67 4.64
CA GLY A 183 10.94 -3.54 4.06
C GLY A 183 11.48 -3.75 2.64
N THR A 184 11.14 -4.87 2.01
CA THR A 184 11.39 -5.14 0.58
C THR A 184 10.11 -4.96 -0.22
N VAL A 185 10.23 -4.31 -1.37
CA VAL A 185 9.15 -4.14 -2.35
C VAL A 185 9.61 -4.70 -3.69
N LYS A 186 8.79 -5.53 -4.32
CA LYS A 186 8.91 -5.91 -5.73
C LYS A 186 7.67 -5.47 -6.48
N LEU A 187 7.88 -4.81 -7.62
CA LEU A 187 6.81 -4.28 -8.44
C LEU A 187 6.74 -5.02 -9.78
N SER A 188 5.56 -5.55 -10.07
CA SER A 188 5.18 -5.98 -11.41
C SER A 188 4.28 -4.94 -12.08
N VAL A 189 4.64 -4.57 -13.31
CA VAL A 189 3.86 -3.69 -14.18
C VAL A 189 3.34 -4.50 -15.36
N ASN A 190 2.02 -4.59 -15.51
CA ASN A 190 1.36 -5.31 -16.61
C ASN A 190 1.95 -6.72 -16.85
N GLY A 191 1.99 -7.50 -15.77
CA GLY A 191 2.30 -8.94 -15.78
C GLY A 191 3.79 -9.32 -15.70
N LYS A 192 4.70 -8.37 -15.43
CA LYS A 192 6.13 -8.65 -15.27
C LYS A 192 6.74 -7.83 -14.16
N PHE A 193 7.50 -8.48 -13.26
CA PHE A 193 8.34 -7.79 -12.28
C PHE A 193 9.45 -7.01 -12.99
N VAL A 194 9.46 -5.70 -12.79
CA VAL A 194 10.37 -4.77 -13.47
C VAL A 194 11.14 -3.87 -12.51
N ASN A 195 10.79 -3.84 -11.23
CA ASN A 195 11.44 -2.97 -10.26
C ASN A 195 11.44 -3.56 -8.84
N GLY A 196 12.33 -3.04 -7.98
CA GLY A 196 12.39 -3.40 -6.58
C GLY A 196 13.18 -2.40 -5.72
N ILE A 197 12.91 -2.47 -4.42
CA ILE A 197 13.61 -1.75 -3.35
C ILE A 197 13.72 -2.68 -2.13
N ARG A 198 14.70 -2.44 -1.27
CA ARG A 198 14.87 -3.12 0.03
C ARG A 198 15.29 -2.15 1.13
N ASP A 199 15.36 -2.66 2.37
CA ASP A 199 15.82 -1.92 3.55
C ASP A 199 15.05 -0.61 3.77
N ALA A 200 13.74 -0.65 3.54
CA ALA A 200 12.85 0.46 3.83
C ALA A 200 12.81 0.77 5.34
N SER A 201 12.87 2.06 5.70
CA SER A 201 12.85 2.53 7.09
C SER A 201 11.49 2.35 7.79
N LEU A 202 10.42 2.22 7.02
CA LEU A 202 9.09 1.84 7.50
C LEU A 202 8.69 0.52 6.85
N LYS A 203 8.12 -0.38 7.64
CA LYS A 203 7.72 -1.75 7.27
C LYS A 203 6.26 -2.05 7.59
N LYS A 204 5.61 -1.16 8.35
CA LYS A 204 4.18 -1.21 8.67
C LYS A 204 3.62 0.20 8.67
N GLY A 205 2.47 0.39 8.04
CA GLY A 205 1.80 1.67 7.95
C GLY A 205 0.58 1.62 7.04
N TYR A 206 -0.03 2.77 6.78
CA TYR A 206 -1.21 2.84 5.93
C TYR A 206 -0.89 2.62 4.46
N LEU A 207 -1.88 2.19 3.70
CA LEU A 207 -1.89 2.38 2.25
C LEU A 207 -2.52 3.74 1.98
N CYS A 208 -1.91 4.57 1.13
CA CYS A 208 -2.53 5.83 0.72
C CYS A 208 -2.61 5.94 -0.79
N LEU A 209 -3.74 6.44 -1.30
CA LEU A 209 -3.90 6.82 -2.69
C LEU A 209 -3.73 8.33 -2.83
N GLU A 210 -2.95 8.72 -3.81
CA GLU A 210 -2.56 10.10 -4.03
C GLU A 210 -3.45 10.82 -5.04
N SER A 211 -3.82 12.04 -4.68
CA SER A 211 -4.40 13.05 -5.55
C SER A 211 -3.30 14.02 -5.95
N GLU A 212 -2.92 14.09 -7.24
CA GLU A 212 -1.92 15.06 -7.71
C GLU A 212 -2.14 15.54 -9.17
N GLY A 213 -2.71 16.74 -9.31
CA GLY A 213 -2.72 17.47 -10.58
C GLY A 213 -3.90 17.13 -11.49
N LYS A 214 -4.05 15.86 -11.90
CA LYS A 214 -4.98 15.43 -12.95
C LYS A 214 -5.81 14.22 -12.55
N GLU A 215 -6.92 13.99 -13.26
CA GLU A 215 -7.84 12.90 -12.95
C GLU A 215 -7.18 11.52 -13.12
N VAL A 216 -7.40 10.65 -12.12
CA VAL A 216 -6.95 9.26 -12.10
C VAL A 216 -8.08 8.36 -11.61
N HIS A 217 -8.22 7.21 -12.26
CA HIS A 217 -9.23 6.20 -11.94
C HIS A 217 -8.55 4.96 -11.40
N PHE A 218 -9.19 4.33 -10.40
CA PHE A 218 -8.76 3.07 -9.81
C PHE A 218 -9.89 2.04 -9.82
N ARG A 219 -9.52 0.77 -9.91
CA ARG A 219 -10.41 -0.38 -9.69
C ARG A 219 -9.61 -1.61 -9.27
N ASN A 220 -10.32 -2.68 -8.89
CA ASN A 220 -9.73 -3.96 -8.55
C ASN A 220 -8.60 -3.83 -7.51
N ILE A 221 -8.81 -2.95 -6.51
CA ILE A 221 -7.85 -2.76 -5.42
C ILE A 221 -8.09 -3.88 -4.41
N ARG A 222 -7.17 -4.83 -4.36
CA ARG A 222 -7.29 -6.01 -3.49
C ARG A 222 -5.96 -6.37 -2.87
N ILE A 223 -6.01 -6.88 -1.64
CA ILE A 223 -4.84 -7.19 -0.84
C ILE A 223 -4.92 -8.62 -0.31
N MET A 224 -3.79 -9.32 -0.37
CA MET A 224 -3.56 -10.55 0.37
C MET A 224 -2.55 -10.22 1.47
N GLU A 225 -3.00 -10.20 2.71
CA GLU A 225 -2.11 -10.07 3.86
C GLU A 225 -1.29 -11.35 4.01
N LEU A 226 0.00 -11.17 4.27
CA LEU A 226 0.94 -12.23 4.54
C LEU A 226 1.20 -12.30 6.05
N PRO A 227 1.79 -13.39 6.56
CA PRO A 227 2.16 -13.47 7.97
C PRO A 227 2.99 -12.26 8.44
N PRO A 228 2.87 -11.88 9.72
CA PRO A 228 3.64 -10.78 10.31
C PRO A 228 5.15 -10.94 10.05
N GLY A 229 5.83 -9.81 9.89
CA GLY A 229 7.26 -9.73 9.62
C GLY A 229 8.04 -9.29 10.84
N LEU A 230 9.11 -8.54 10.60
CA LEU A 230 10.02 -8.02 11.63
C LEU A 230 9.77 -6.54 11.93
N ALA A 231 8.58 -6.00 11.63
CA ALA A 231 8.26 -4.63 12.03
C ALA A 231 8.20 -4.51 13.56
N ASP A 232 8.76 -3.42 14.06
CA ASP A 232 8.72 -3.01 15.46
C ASP A 232 8.23 -1.57 15.58
N ALA A 233 8.20 -1.02 16.80
CA ALA A 233 7.74 0.35 17.02
C ALA A 233 8.58 1.41 16.28
N SER A 234 9.85 1.15 15.97
CA SER A 234 10.73 2.08 15.26
C SER A 234 10.53 2.06 13.75
N THR A 235 9.95 0.98 13.22
CA THR A 235 9.69 0.75 11.79
C THR A 235 8.20 0.71 11.45
N THR A 236 7.35 1.08 12.40
CA THR A 236 5.89 1.15 12.26
C THR A 236 5.45 2.62 12.30
N ALA A 237 4.66 3.04 11.32
CA ALA A 237 4.01 4.34 11.34
C ALA A 237 3.13 4.52 12.58
N ALA A 238 2.99 5.75 13.07
CA ALA A 238 2.06 6.03 14.16
C ALA A 238 0.61 5.73 13.74
N GLU A 239 -0.17 5.14 14.65
CA GLU A 239 -1.61 4.98 14.43
C GLU A 239 -2.31 6.33 14.51
N LEU A 240 -3.21 6.58 13.56
CA LEU A 240 -4.07 7.75 13.50
C LEU A 240 -5.51 7.35 13.85
N PRO A 241 -6.26 8.25 14.53
CA PRO A 241 -7.66 8.00 14.83
C PRO A 241 -8.48 7.88 13.54
N ASN A 242 -9.43 6.97 13.52
CA ASN A 242 -10.44 6.89 12.46
C ASN A 242 -11.63 7.80 12.82
N PRO A 243 -12.22 8.52 11.85
CA PRO A 243 -13.44 9.28 12.10
C PRO A 243 -14.55 8.32 12.58
N GLY A 244 -15.08 8.54 13.79
CA GLY A 244 -16.17 7.73 14.35
C GLY A 244 -15.80 6.76 15.48
N ASN A 245 -14.54 6.75 15.93
CA ASN A 245 -14.12 6.13 17.20
C ASN A 245 -13.95 7.17 18.31
#